data_AF-A0A4V3HWK6-F1
#
_entry.id   AF-A0A4V3HWK6-F1
#
_cell.length_a   1.000
_cell.length_b   1.000
_cell.length_c   1.000
_cell.angle_alpha   90.00
_cell.angle_beta   90.00
_cell.angle_gamma   90.00
#
_symmetry.space_group_name_H-M   'P 1'
#
loop_
_entity.id
_entity.type
_entity.pdbx_description
1 polymer ?
#
loop_
_entity_poly.entity_id
_entity_poly.type
_entity_poly.pdbx_seq_one_letter_code
_entity_poly.pdbx_strand_id
1 'polypeptide(L)'
;MTLIISSGLMSMCAEFLVGTIDAVTHQGHLSESVIGLIILPIVGNVAEYVTVVTVAAREKLDLAIAVAIGSSIQIALCVAPLTVIAGWILSRDLSLDFNMFEIAALTGTALLVNLLILSDGSSILRTSGLKGALMCACYIIIGFGAYLSPETGS
;
A
#
# COMPACT_ATOMS: atom_id res chain seq x y z
N MET A 1 -5.20 -16.88 -23.28
CA MET A 1 -5.84 -17.93 -22.44
C MET A 1 -5.38 -17.85 -21.00
N THR A 2 -4.09 -17.92 -20.70
CA THR A 2 -3.53 -17.88 -19.33
C THR A 2 -3.97 -16.64 -18.54
N LEU A 3 -3.91 -15.45 -19.13
CA LEU A 3 -4.32 -14.20 -18.46
C LEU A 3 -5.81 -14.20 -18.06
N ILE A 4 -6.69 -14.68 -18.95
CA ILE A 4 -8.14 -14.73 -18.68
C ILE A 4 -8.41 -15.70 -17.52
N ILE A 5 -7.75 -16.86 -17.54
CA ILE A 5 -7.88 -17.88 -16.49
C ILE A 5 -7.36 -17.31 -15.15
N SER A 6 -6.17 -16.70 -15.13
CA SER A 6 -5.62 -16.14 -13.90
C SER A 6 -6.45 -14.98 -13.34
N SER A 7 -6.97 -14.10 -14.21
CA SER A 7 -7.84 -13.01 -13.79
C SER A 7 -9.17 -13.53 -13.23
N GLY A 8 -9.74 -14.57 -13.84
CA GLY A 8 -10.95 -15.22 -13.31
C GLY A 8 -10.73 -15.85 -11.94
N LEU A 9 -9.62 -16.57 -11.76
CA LEU A 9 -9.26 -17.14 -10.46
C LEU A 9 -8.99 -16.05 -9.41
N MET A 10 -8.31 -14.97 -9.79
CA MET A 10 -8.04 -13.84 -8.89
C MET A 10 -9.34 -13.14 -8.46
N SER A 11 -10.29 -12.96 -9.38
CA SER A 11 -11.62 -12.41 -9.06
C SER A 11 -12.37 -13.28 -8.06
N MET A 12 -12.35 -14.61 -8.25
CA MET A 12 -12.99 -15.55 -7.31
C MET A 12 -12.34 -15.48 -5.91
N CYS A 13 -11.01 -15.45 -5.84
CA CYS A 13 -10.30 -15.29 -4.58
C CYS A 13 -10.58 -13.93 -3.92
N ALA A 14 -10.70 -12.85 -4.71
CA ALA A 14 -11.03 -11.52 -4.20
C ALA A 14 -12.43 -11.48 -3.59
N GLU A 15 -13.42 -12.12 -4.21
CA GLU A 15 -14.78 -12.24 -3.64
C GLU A 15 -14.77 -12.99 -2.31
N PHE A 16 -14.05 -14.11 -2.21
CA PHE A 16 -13.91 -14.85 -0.95
C PHE A 16 -13.16 -14.04 0.12
N LEU A 17 -12.14 -13.29 -0.28
CA LEU A 17 -11.39 -12.42 0.63
C LEU A 17 -12.32 -11.36 1.22
N VAL A 18 -13.05 -10.62 0.37
CA VAL A 18 -13.98 -9.56 0.80
C VAL A 18 -15.07 -10.14 1.71
N GLY A 19 -15.64 -11.30 1.37
CA GLY A 19 -16.65 -11.96 2.21
C GLY A 19 -16.12 -12.42 3.59
N THR A 20 -14.80 -12.61 3.72
CA THR A 20 -14.16 -12.98 4.99
C THR A 20 -13.83 -11.77 5.86
N ILE A 21 -13.66 -10.57 5.28
CA ILE A 21 -13.29 -9.35 6.02
C ILE A 21 -14.32 -9.07 7.11
N ASP A 22 -15.61 -9.04 6.75
CA ASP A 22 -16.72 -8.79 7.69
C ASP A 22 -16.74 -9.80 8.85
N ALA A 23 -16.54 -11.09 8.54
CA ALA A 23 -16.48 -12.13 9.56
C ALA A 23 -15.26 -11.98 10.51
N VAL A 24 -14.11 -11.52 9.98
CA VAL A 24 -12.87 -11.34 10.75
C VAL A 24 -12.91 -10.06 11.58
N THR A 25 -13.56 -9.00 11.11
CA THR A 25 -13.72 -7.75 11.86
C THR A 25 -14.76 -7.90 12.98
N HIS A 26 -15.84 -8.66 12.75
CA HIS A 26 -16.86 -8.92 13.78
C HIS A 26 -16.40 -9.86 14.90
N GLN A 27 -15.54 -10.83 14.62
CA GLN A 27 -15.08 -11.85 15.59
C GLN A 27 -13.66 -11.59 16.12
N GLY A 28 -12.87 -10.79 15.41
CA GLY A 28 -11.48 -10.50 15.72
C GLY A 28 -11.29 -9.12 16.32
N HIS A 29 -10.09 -8.87 16.84
CA HIS A 29 -9.65 -7.54 17.29
C HIS A 29 -8.99 -6.72 16.17
N LEU A 30 -9.24 -7.05 14.89
CA LEU A 30 -8.63 -6.37 13.76
C LEU A 30 -9.65 -5.40 13.16
N SER A 31 -9.28 -4.13 13.12
CA SER A 31 -10.08 -3.10 12.46
C SER A 31 -10.05 -3.25 10.94
N GLU A 32 -11.14 -2.84 10.27
CA GLU A 32 -11.20 -2.69 8.81
C GLU A 32 -10.04 -1.86 8.26
N SER A 33 -9.61 -0.82 8.99
CA SER A 33 -8.51 0.06 8.58
C SER A 33 -7.16 -0.69 8.57
N VAL A 34 -6.91 -1.63 9.49
CA VAL A 34 -5.70 -2.48 9.48
C VAL A 34 -5.71 -3.42 8.28
N ILE A 35 -6.87 -4.02 8.01
CA ILE A 35 -7.03 -4.96 6.91
C ILE A 35 -6.81 -4.22 5.58
N GLY A 36 -7.45 -3.05 5.41
CA GLY A 36 -7.37 -2.24 4.19
C GLY A 36 -6.01 -1.56 3.97
N LEU A 37 -5.38 -1.02 5.03
CA LEU A 37 -4.15 -0.23 4.91
C LEU A 37 -2.87 -1.09 4.95
N ILE A 38 -2.89 -2.22 5.66
CA ILE A 38 -1.70 -3.06 5.87
C ILE A 38 -1.82 -4.39 5.14
N ILE A 39 -2.86 -5.17 5.43
CA ILE A 39 -2.93 -6.57 4.96
C ILE A 39 -3.18 -6.65 3.45
N LEU A 40 -4.18 -5.92 2.93
CA LEU A 40 -4.54 -5.93 1.51
C LEU A 40 -3.38 -5.49 0.60
N PRO A 41 -2.67 -4.37 0.87
CA PRO A 41 -1.55 -3.95 0.04
C PRO A 41 -0.38 -4.91 0.06
N ILE A 42 -0.11 -5.58 1.19
CA ILE A 42 0.92 -6.62 1.26
C ILE A 42 0.55 -7.75 0.31
N VAL A 43 -0.63 -8.35 0.48
CA VAL A 43 -1.06 -9.53 -0.29
C VAL A 43 -1.21 -9.20 -1.78
N GLY A 44 -1.78 -8.03 -2.10
CA GLY A 44 -2.00 -7.58 -3.47
C GLY A 44 -0.70 -7.33 -4.25
N ASN A 45 0.37 -6.92 -3.55
CA ASN A 45 1.64 -6.53 -4.19
C ASN A 45 2.81 -7.49 -3.91
N VAL A 46 2.60 -8.66 -3.28
CA VAL A 46 3.69 -9.62 -2.97
C VAL A 46 4.54 -9.95 -4.19
N ALA A 47 3.91 -10.19 -5.33
CA ALA A 47 4.62 -10.54 -6.57
C ALA A 47 5.56 -9.41 -7.04
N GLU A 48 5.14 -8.17 -6.85
CA GLU A 48 5.97 -7.00 -7.13
C GLU A 48 7.12 -6.89 -6.13
N TYR A 49 6.85 -7.10 -4.83
CA TYR A 49 7.89 -7.06 -3.79
C TYR A 49 8.99 -8.08 -4.04
N VAL A 50 8.64 -9.30 -4.43
CA VAL A 50 9.62 -10.33 -4.83
C VAL A 50 10.47 -9.85 -6.00
N THR A 51 9.84 -9.19 -6.98
CA THR A 51 10.55 -8.64 -8.15
C THR A 51 11.50 -7.52 -7.74
N VAL A 52 11.03 -6.56 -6.94
CA VAL A 52 11.82 -5.43 -6.42
C VAL A 52 13.02 -5.93 -5.61
N VAL A 53 12.82 -6.89 -4.70
CA VAL A 53 13.89 -7.49 -3.89
C VAL A 53 14.88 -8.24 -4.77
N THR A 54 14.41 -8.98 -5.78
CA THR A 54 15.28 -9.69 -6.72
C THR A 54 16.13 -8.73 -7.55
N VAL A 55 15.55 -7.61 -8.00
CA VAL A 55 16.26 -6.56 -8.74
C VAL A 55 17.28 -5.86 -7.83
N ALA A 56 16.90 -5.57 -6.59
CA ALA A 56 17.79 -4.98 -5.58
C ALA A 56 18.97 -5.92 -5.25
N ALA A 57 18.74 -7.23 -5.14
CA ALA A 57 19.76 -8.25 -4.91
C ALA A 57 20.76 -8.37 -6.08
N ARG A 58 20.43 -7.85 -7.26
CA ARG A 58 21.32 -7.74 -8.41
C ARG A 58 22.07 -6.41 -8.47
N GLU A 59 22.17 -5.70 -7.34
CA GLU A 59 22.83 -4.39 -7.20
C GLU A 59 22.23 -3.28 -8.08
N LYS A 60 20.99 -3.46 -8.56
CA LYS A 60 20.28 -2.47 -9.37
C LYS A 60 19.27 -1.69 -8.52
N LEU A 61 19.76 -1.01 -7.50
CA LEU A 61 18.91 -0.29 -6.54
C LEU A 61 18.09 0.83 -7.19
N ASP A 62 18.65 1.58 -8.14
CA ASP A 62 17.89 2.62 -8.86
C ASP A 62 16.71 2.05 -9.67
N LEU A 63 16.90 0.86 -10.26
CA LEU A 63 15.83 0.16 -10.98
C LEU A 63 14.75 -0.32 -10.01
N ALA A 64 15.15 -0.87 -8.86
CA ALA A 64 14.22 -1.33 -7.82
C ALA A 64 13.38 -0.16 -7.27
N ILE A 65 14.01 0.99 -7.03
CA ILE A 65 13.34 2.22 -6.60
C ILE A 65 12.39 2.74 -7.68
N ALA A 66 12.82 2.78 -8.94
CA ALA A 66 11.98 3.22 -10.04
C ALA A 66 10.73 2.35 -10.22
N VAL A 67 10.86 1.03 -10.07
CA VAL A 67 9.71 0.10 -10.13
C VAL A 67 8.74 0.38 -8.97
N ALA A 68 9.24 0.48 -7.74
CA ALA A 68 8.39 0.71 -6.56
C ALA A 68 7.65 2.07 -6.60
N ILE A 69 8.36 3.14 -6.98
CA ILE A 69 7.77 4.48 -7.13
C ILE A 69 6.77 4.49 -8.29
N GLY A 70 7.11 3.86 -9.42
CA GLY A 70 6.23 3.76 -10.59
C GLY A 70 4.90 3.09 -10.26
N SER A 71 4.94 1.95 -9.55
CA SER A 71 3.74 1.24 -9.09
C SER A 71 2.89 2.10 -8.16
N SER A 72 3.52 2.79 -7.20
CA SER A 72 2.81 3.69 -6.27
C SER A 72 2.11 4.85 -6.99
N ILE A 73 2.79 5.48 -7.97
CA ILE A 73 2.20 6.54 -8.80
C ILE A 73 1.05 6.01 -9.64
N GLN A 74 1.16 4.81 -10.20
CA GLN A 74 0.08 4.18 -10.96
C GLN A 74 -1.14 3.91 -10.09
N ILE A 75 -0.95 3.43 -8.86
CA ILE A 75 -2.04 3.22 -7.91
C ILE A 75 -2.72 4.56 -7.58
N ALA A 76 -1.94 5.61 -7.30
CA ALA A 76 -2.47 6.92 -6.91
C ALA A 76 -3.17 7.67 -8.06
N LEU A 77 -2.58 7.69 -9.26
CA LEU A 77 -3.07 8.51 -10.39
C LEU A 77 -4.00 7.76 -11.34
N CYS A 78 -3.99 6.44 -11.33
CA CYS A 78 -4.80 5.63 -12.24
C CYS A 78 -5.79 4.75 -11.46
N VAL A 79 -5.32 3.89 -10.57
CA VAL A 79 -6.20 2.91 -9.90
C VAL A 79 -7.23 3.61 -9.00
N ALA A 80 -6.78 4.46 -8.08
CA ALA A 80 -7.67 5.16 -7.15
C ALA A 80 -8.79 5.98 -7.85
N PRO A 81 -8.52 6.86 -8.83
CA PRO A 81 -9.57 7.59 -9.52
C PRO A 81 -10.48 6.68 -10.36
N LEU A 82 -9.95 5.63 -10.99
CA LEU A 82 -10.77 4.66 -11.70
C LEU A 82 -11.72 3.91 -10.76
N THR A 83 -11.29 3.58 -9.54
CA THR A 83 -12.14 2.95 -8.53
C THR A 83 -13.29 3.88 -8.10
N VAL A 84 -13.03 5.18 -7.93
CA VAL A 84 -14.07 6.19 -7.63
C VAL A 84 -15.09 6.27 -8.78
N ILE A 85 -14.61 6.40 -10.02
CA ILE A 85 -15.48 6.46 -11.20
C ILE A 85 -16.30 5.17 -11.33
N ALA A 86 -15.70 4.00 -11.10
CA ALA A 86 -16.41 2.73 -11.10
C ALA A 86 -17.51 2.71 -10.02
N GLY A 87 -17.22 3.18 -8.80
CA GLY A 87 -18.21 3.34 -7.74
C GLY A 87 -19.42 4.16 -8.18
N TRP A 88 -19.20 5.30 -8.84
CA TRP A 88 -20.27 6.14 -9.36
C TRP A 88 -21.10 5.46 -10.46
N ILE A 89 -20.46 4.70 -11.35
CA ILE A 89 -21.17 3.89 -12.37
C ILE A 89 -22.06 2.84 -11.72
N LEU A 90 -21.60 2.24 -10.61
CA LEU A 90 -22.34 1.28 -9.80
C LEU A 90 -23.36 1.93 -8.84
N SER A 91 -23.59 3.25 -8.95
CA SER A 91 -24.48 4.02 -8.06
C SER A 91 -24.14 3.90 -6.57
N ARG A 92 -22.85 3.77 -6.25
CA ARG A 92 -22.31 3.86 -4.88
C ARG A 92 -21.57 5.19 -4.72
N ASP A 93 -21.87 5.91 -3.64
CA ASP A 93 -21.09 7.07 -3.23
C ASP A 93 -19.73 6.62 -2.67
N LEU A 94 -18.76 6.44 -3.57
CA LEU A 94 -17.36 6.27 -3.22
C LEU A 94 -16.66 7.62 -3.36
N SER A 95 -15.99 8.07 -2.30
CA SER A 95 -15.17 9.27 -2.28
C SER A 95 -13.78 8.94 -1.75
N LEU A 96 -12.78 9.77 -2.09
CA LEU A 96 -11.44 9.72 -1.49
C LEU A 96 -11.45 10.39 -0.11
N ASP A 97 -12.34 9.92 0.76
CA ASP A 97 -12.47 10.40 2.13
C ASP A 97 -11.56 9.57 3.03
N PHE A 98 -10.38 10.11 3.29
CA PHE A 98 -9.37 9.48 4.14
C PHE A 98 -9.41 10.12 5.52
N ASN A 99 -9.21 9.32 6.56
CA ASN A 99 -9.14 9.85 7.91
C ASN A 99 -7.85 10.68 8.11
N MET A 100 -7.82 11.56 9.10
CA MET A 100 -6.68 12.43 9.39
C MET A 100 -5.38 11.64 9.57
N PHE A 101 -5.47 10.44 10.18
CA PHE A 101 -4.34 9.52 10.31
C PHE A 101 -3.82 9.01 8.96
N GLU A 102 -4.72 8.60 8.06
CA GLU A 102 -4.37 8.06 6.74
C GLU A 102 -3.75 9.14 5.85
N ILE A 103 -4.31 10.35 5.86
CA ILE A 103 -3.77 11.51 5.15
C ILE A 103 -2.36 11.85 5.67
N ALA A 104 -2.19 11.86 7.00
CA ALA A 104 -0.88 12.12 7.62
C ALA A 104 0.14 11.02 7.30
N ALA A 105 -0.27 9.75 7.32
CA ALA A 105 0.60 8.62 6.99
C ALA A 105 1.00 8.63 5.51
N LEU A 106 0.05 8.86 4.60
CA LEU A 106 0.28 8.94 3.16
C LEU A 106 1.21 10.12 2.81
N THR A 107 0.87 11.31 3.30
CA THR A 107 1.66 12.53 3.06
C THR A 107 3.03 12.45 3.71
N GLY A 108 3.10 11.96 4.95
CA GLY A 108 4.35 11.78 5.69
C GLY A 108 5.28 10.80 5.00
N THR A 109 4.76 9.67 4.52
CA THR A 109 5.55 8.67 3.79
C THR A 109 6.01 9.20 2.43
N ALA A 110 5.14 9.90 1.69
CA ALA A 110 5.49 10.52 0.41
C ALA A 110 6.61 11.56 0.57
N LEU A 111 6.52 12.41 1.60
CA LEU A 111 7.55 13.39 1.93
C LEU A 111 8.85 12.71 2.34
N LEU A 112 8.78 11.69 3.20
CA LEU A 112 9.94 10.92 3.67
C LEU A 112 10.68 10.28 2.49
N VAL A 113 9.96 9.64 1.56
CA VAL A 113 10.54 9.05 0.34
C VAL A 113 11.17 10.14 -0.54
N ASN A 114 10.50 11.27 -0.73
CA ASN A 114 11.03 12.38 -1.52
C ASN A 114 12.32 12.95 -0.89
N LEU A 115 12.35 13.14 0.43
CA LEU A 115 13.51 13.68 1.14
C LEU A 115 14.68 12.69 1.22
N LEU A 116 14.43 11.40 1.45
CA LEU A 116 15.51 10.43 1.66
C LEU A 116 16.02 9.81 0.36
N ILE A 117 15.17 9.66 -0.65
CA ILE A 117 15.49 8.97 -1.91
C ILE A 117 15.68 9.96 -3.06
N LEU A 118 14.82 10.97 -3.21
CA LEU A 118 14.86 11.90 -4.36
C LEU A 118 15.72 13.15 -4.12
N SER A 119 15.82 13.60 -2.86
CA SER A 119 16.59 14.80 -2.49
C SER A 119 18.03 14.41 -2.15
N ASP A 120 18.91 14.41 -3.15
CA ASP A 120 20.34 14.07 -3.03
C ASP A 120 21.16 15.21 -2.40
N GLY A 121 20.76 15.66 -1.20
CA GLY A 121 21.15 16.97 -0.66
C GLY A 121 21.89 17.00 0.68
N SER A 122 21.95 15.92 1.48
CA SER A 122 22.71 16.00 2.73
C SER A 122 23.35 14.71 3.21
N SER A 123 24.65 14.85 3.42
CA SER A 123 25.70 13.98 3.94
C SER A 123 25.48 13.42 5.35
N ILE A 124 24.25 13.09 5.74
CA ILE A 124 23.95 12.54 7.09
C ILE A 124 23.70 11.03 7.11
N LEU A 125 23.44 10.39 5.96
CA LEU A 125 23.20 8.94 5.89
C LEU A 125 23.83 8.31 4.64
N ARG A 126 25.14 8.06 4.68
CA ARG A 126 25.93 7.49 3.57
C ARG A 126 25.72 5.99 3.36
N THR A 127 24.75 5.38 4.04
CA THR A 127 24.53 3.93 4.03
C THR A 127 23.12 3.65 3.52
N SER A 128 22.98 3.13 2.29
CA SER A 128 21.69 2.72 1.72
C SER A 128 20.90 1.82 2.66
N GLY A 129 21.59 1.02 3.49
CA GLY A 129 20.98 0.21 4.55
C GLY A 129 20.27 1.01 5.65
N LEU A 130 20.77 2.18 6.06
CA LEU A 130 20.16 2.97 7.13
C LEU A 130 18.95 3.77 6.63
N LYS A 131 18.98 4.22 5.37
CA LYS A 131 17.79 4.79 4.70
C LYS A 131 16.67 3.74 4.60
N GLY A 132 17.02 2.50 4.22
CA GLY A 132 16.09 1.38 4.20
C GLY A 132 15.55 1.00 5.58
N ALA A 133 16.42 0.93 6.60
CA ALA A 133 16.01 0.62 7.97
C ALA A 133 15.03 1.65 8.54
N LEU A 134 15.23 2.95 8.26
CA LEU A 134 14.31 3.99 8.68
C LEU A 134 12.93 3.85 8.00
N MET A 135 12.91 3.54 6.71
CA MET A 135 11.67 3.28 5.96
C MET A 135 10.89 2.09 6.55
N CYS A 136 11.59 1.00 6.86
CA CYS A 136 10.99 -0.16 7.51
C CYS A 136 10.45 0.20 8.90
N ALA A 137 11.19 0.99 9.69
CA ALA A 137 10.74 1.45 11.00
C ALA A 137 9.49 2.33 10.90
N CYS A 138 9.45 3.27 9.94
CA CYS A 138 8.27 4.09 9.67
C CYS A 138 7.06 3.22 9.29
N TYR A 139 7.24 2.22 8.43
CA TYR A 139 6.17 1.30 8.05
C TYR A 139 5.60 0.53 9.25
N ILE A 140 6.47 0.03 10.15
CA ILE A 140 6.06 -0.65 11.38
C ILE A 140 5.29 0.29 12.30
N ILE A 141 5.75 1.54 12.47
CA ILE A 141 5.07 2.54 13.29
C ILE A 141 3.69 2.86 12.73
N ILE A 142 3.57 3.02 11.41
CA ILE A 142 2.27 3.24 10.74
C ILE A 142 1.35 2.04 10.94
N GLY A 143 1.86 0.81 10.79
CA GLY A 143 1.07 -0.41 11.02
C GLY A 143 0.58 -0.53 12.47
N PHE A 144 1.41 -0.17 13.44
CA PHE A 144 1.02 -0.12 14.84
C PHE A 144 0.02 1.01 15.13
N GLY A 145 0.19 2.17 14.48
CA GLY A 145 -0.76 3.27 14.54
C GLY A 145 -2.13 2.90 13.96
N ALA A 146 -2.16 2.18 12.84
CA ALA A 146 -3.39 1.66 12.25
C ALA A 146 -4.08 0.64 13.16
N TYR A 147 -3.29 -0.19 13.85
CA TYR A 147 -3.81 -1.17 14.83
C TYR A 147 -4.43 -0.50 16.07
N LEU A 148 -3.87 0.63 16.51
CA LEU A 148 -4.38 1.38 17.66
C LEU A 148 -5.45 2.42 17.31
N SER A 149 -5.60 2.76 16.03
CA SER A 149 -6.55 3.77 15.61
C SER A 149 -7.96 3.26 15.91
N PRO A 150 -8.75 3.97 16.75
CA PRO A 150 -10.12 3.57 17.02
C PRO A 150 -10.91 3.62 15.72
N GLU A 151 -11.75 2.62 15.48
CA GLU A 151 -12.69 2.64 14.36
C GLU A 151 -13.59 3.86 14.54
N THR A 152 -13.37 4.91 13.74
CA THR A 152 -14.31 6.02 13.68
C THR A 152 -15.53 5.51 12.93
N GLY A 153 -16.39 4.76 13.63
CA GLY A 153 -17.73 4.46 13.16
C GLY A 153 -18.50 5.77 13.03
N SER A 154 -18.83 6.12 11.79
CA SER A 154 -19.95 7.00 11.47
C SER A 154 -20.95 6.21 10.65
#